data_AF-A0A941FEP4-F1
#
_entry.id   AF-A0A941FEP4-F1
#
_cell.length_a   1.000
_cell.length_b   1.000
_cell.length_c   1.000
_cell.angle_alpha   90.00
_cell.angle_beta   90.00
_cell.angle_gamma   90.00
#
_symmetry.space_group_name_H-M   'P 1'
#
loop_
_entity.id
_entity.type
_entity.pdbx_description
1 polymer ?
#
loop_
_entity_poly.entity_id
_entity_poly.type
_entity_poly.pdbx_seq_one_letter_code
_entity_poly.pdbx_strand_id
1 'polypeptide(L)'
;MTAIDYDLEFIEYRTGWFRKRYTIELISIALVSDDGRTYYAVNRDMPVRRIRRHKWLMDNVVPHLPKGHGDQRIHMPKRWLFHYADERVKPQTQIAREVAAFIQTTDDPALWANYGAYDHVRLCWLWGLMPDLPPGVPMFTNDIQQEARRLGLRWDELPQQESGEHNALADARHNQTVRRWLAEQEARTS
;
A
#
# COMPACT_ATOMS: atom_id res chain seq x y z
N MET A 1 -6.46 5.57 20.52
CA MET A 1 -6.23 5.65 19.06
C MET A 1 -5.96 4.24 18.56
N THR A 2 -6.69 3.78 17.56
CA THR A 2 -6.45 2.47 16.93
C THR A 2 -5.59 2.71 15.70
N ALA A 3 -4.44 2.04 15.62
CA ALA A 3 -3.56 2.21 14.47
C ALA A 3 -4.03 1.40 13.26
N ILE A 4 -3.80 1.97 12.08
CA ILE A 4 -3.98 1.32 10.79
C ILE A 4 -2.65 1.44 10.04
N ASP A 5 -1.97 0.31 9.93
CA ASP A 5 -0.73 0.15 9.19
C ASP A 5 -1.04 -0.16 7.73
N TYR A 6 -0.40 0.54 6.80
CA TYR A 6 -0.71 0.40 5.39
C TYR A 6 0.54 0.47 4.52
N ASP A 7 0.37 0.02 3.28
CA ASP A 7 1.39 0.05 2.24
C ASP A 7 0.72 0.09 0.86
N LEU A 8 1.36 0.74 -0.12
CA LEU A 8 0.90 0.79 -1.50
C LEU A 8 2.03 0.43 -2.45
N GLU A 9 1.65 -0.36 -3.46
CA GLU A 9 2.46 -0.49 -4.67
C GLU A 9 1.96 0.49 -5.71
N PHE A 10 2.89 1.20 -6.36
CA PHE A 10 2.56 2.18 -7.39
C PHE A 10 3.66 2.29 -8.46
N ILE A 11 3.32 2.94 -9.56
CA ILE A 11 4.28 3.35 -10.58
C ILE A 11 4.35 4.88 -10.65
N GLU A 12 5.55 5.40 -10.46
CA GLU A 12 5.88 6.80 -10.67
C GLU A 12 6.39 7.02 -12.09
N TYR A 13 5.89 8.07 -12.75
CA TYR A 13 6.43 8.44 -14.06
C TYR A 13 6.11 9.88 -14.43
N ARG A 14 6.82 10.35 -15.46
CA ARG A 14 6.53 11.62 -16.13
C ARG A 14 5.61 11.43 -17.34
N THR A 15 4.66 12.33 -17.50
CA THR A 15 3.79 12.47 -18.68
C THR A 15 3.92 13.85 -19.31
N GLY A 16 3.42 14.02 -20.53
CA GLY A 16 3.49 15.27 -21.29
C GLY A 16 4.77 15.43 -22.12
N TRP A 17 4.61 15.87 -23.37
CA TRP A 17 5.73 16.06 -24.32
C TRP A 17 6.40 17.43 -24.14
N PHE A 18 5.60 18.51 -24.15
CA PHE A 18 6.09 19.88 -24.01
C PHE A 18 6.30 20.31 -22.55
N ARG A 19 5.45 19.84 -21.64
CA ARG A 19 5.53 20.14 -20.21
C ARG A 19 5.41 18.85 -19.42
N LYS A 20 6.54 18.43 -18.86
CA LYS A 20 6.62 17.23 -18.02
C LYS A 20 5.75 17.42 -16.77
N ARG A 21 4.86 16.47 -16.51
CA ARG A 21 4.07 16.34 -15.28
C ARG A 21 4.44 15.02 -14.62
N TYR A 22 4.66 15.02 -13.32
CA TYR A 22 4.92 13.80 -12.56
C TYR A 22 3.60 13.25 -12.03
N THR A 23 3.46 11.94 -11.97
CA THR A 23 2.28 11.26 -11.42
C THR A 23 2.69 9.98 -10.72
N ILE A 24 1.79 9.50 -9.86
CA ILE A 24 1.88 8.26 -9.08
C ILE A 24 0.59 7.49 -9.36
N GLU A 25 0.69 6.34 -10.04
CA GLU A 25 -0.47 5.51 -10.38
C GLU A 25 -0.50 4.25 -9.51
N LEU A 26 -1.66 3.99 -8.90
CA LEU A 26 -1.86 2.87 -7.99
C LEU A 26 -1.78 1.52 -8.71
N ILE A 27 -1.03 0.57 -8.14
CA ILE A 27 -1.01 -0.84 -8.52
C ILE A 27 -1.80 -1.66 -7.50
N SER A 28 -1.49 -1.57 -6.21
CA SER A 28 -2.22 -2.24 -5.13
C SER A 28 -2.11 -1.48 -3.82
N ILE A 29 -3.01 -1.77 -2.89
CA ILE A 29 -3.05 -1.15 -1.56
C ILE A 29 -3.47 -2.20 -0.54
N ALA A 30 -2.88 -2.13 0.66
CA ALA A 30 -3.33 -2.90 1.81
C ALA A 30 -3.44 -2.03 3.07
N LEU A 31 -4.38 -2.38 3.95
CA LEU A 31 -4.57 -1.77 5.26
C LEU A 31 -4.72 -2.89 6.30
N VAL A 32 -4.05 -2.75 7.44
CA VAL A 32 -4.06 -3.70 8.56
C VAL A 32 -4.32 -2.91 9.84
N SER A 33 -5.45 -3.19 10.49
CA SER A 33 -5.89 -2.46 11.67
C SER A 33 -5.52 -3.22 12.94
N ASP A 34 -5.31 -2.48 14.04
CA ASP A 34 -5.05 -3.08 15.35
C ASP A 34 -6.20 -3.94 15.89
N ASP A 35 -7.44 -3.69 15.42
CA ASP A 35 -8.62 -4.50 15.74
C ASP A 35 -8.71 -5.83 14.93
N GLY A 36 -7.68 -6.16 14.15
CA GLY A 36 -7.57 -7.41 13.40
C GLY A 36 -8.19 -7.39 12.01
N ARG A 37 -8.84 -6.30 11.60
CA ARG A 37 -9.33 -6.16 10.22
C ARG A 37 -8.18 -6.01 9.25
N THR A 38 -8.32 -6.61 8.07
CA THR A 38 -7.38 -6.47 6.96
C THR A 38 -8.13 -6.17 5.67
N TYR A 39 -7.51 -5.36 4.82
CA TYR A 39 -7.98 -5.04 3.49
C TYR A 39 -6.83 -5.15 2.51
N TYR A 40 -7.08 -5.72 1.33
CA TYR A 40 -6.14 -5.74 0.23
C TYR A 40 -6.88 -5.66 -1.09
N ALA A 41 -6.41 -4.80 -1.99
CA ALA A 41 -6.95 -4.69 -3.34
C ALA A 41 -5.88 -4.37 -4.37
N VAL A 42 -6.12 -4.83 -5.59
CA VAL A 42 -5.31 -4.56 -6.78
C VAL A 42 -6.12 -3.69 -7.74
N ASN A 43 -5.53 -2.61 -8.21
CA ASN A 43 -6.18 -1.64 -9.09
C ASN A 43 -6.36 -2.23 -10.50
N ARG A 44 -7.60 -2.55 -10.85
CA ARG A 44 -7.98 -3.03 -12.19
C ARG A 44 -7.58 -2.04 -13.30
N ASP A 45 -7.60 -0.75 -12.98
CA ASP A 45 -7.43 0.36 -13.92
C ASP A 45 -5.97 0.83 -14.05
N MET A 46 -5.02 0.13 -13.41
CA MET A 46 -3.60 0.48 -13.41
C MET A 46 -3.02 0.60 -14.84
N PRO A 47 -1.94 1.38 -15.05
CA PRO A 47 -1.36 1.61 -16.38
C PRO A 47 -0.53 0.40 -16.88
N VAL A 48 -1.20 -0.70 -17.21
CA VAL A 48 -0.65 -2.00 -17.63
C VAL A 48 0.49 -1.89 -18.66
N ARG A 49 0.33 -1.04 -19.68
CA ARG A 49 1.34 -0.88 -20.74
C ARG A 49 2.65 -0.27 -20.22
N ARG A 50 2.59 0.60 -19.21
CA ARG A 50 3.77 1.21 -18.59
C ARG A 50 4.45 0.23 -17.65
N ILE A 51 3.68 -0.43 -16.80
CA ILE A 51 4.17 -1.44 -15.85
C ILE A 51 4.94 -2.53 -16.60
N ARG A 52 4.42 -3.02 -17.73
CA ARG A 52 5.12 -4.01 -18.58
C ARG A 52 6.49 -3.60 -19.09
N ARG A 53 6.76 -2.30 -19.18
CA ARG A 53 8.04 -1.75 -19.65
C ARG A 53 8.96 -1.41 -18.48
N HIS A 54 8.48 -1.53 -17.25
CA HIS A 54 9.22 -1.20 -16.05
C HIS A 54 9.82 -2.47 -15.45
N LYS A 55 11.11 -2.71 -15.73
CA LYS A 55 11.80 -3.94 -15.34
C LYS A 55 11.64 -4.27 -13.85
N TRP A 56 11.91 -3.30 -12.98
CA TRP A 56 11.85 -3.52 -11.53
C TRP A 56 10.46 -3.94 -11.04
N LEU A 57 9.37 -3.28 -11.48
CA LEU A 57 8.01 -3.67 -11.14
C LEU A 57 7.65 -5.06 -11.67
N MET A 58 8.10 -5.40 -12.87
CA MET A 58 7.87 -6.72 -13.46
C MET A 58 8.56 -7.85 -12.69
N ASP A 59 9.72 -7.56 -12.11
CA ASP A 59 10.51 -8.54 -11.37
C ASP A 59 10.09 -8.66 -9.90
N ASN A 60 9.65 -7.56 -9.28
CA ASN A 60 9.43 -7.51 -7.83
C ASN A 60 7.95 -7.41 -7.44
N VAL A 61 7.14 -6.56 -8.08
CA VAL A 61 5.73 -6.34 -7.65
C VAL A 61 4.76 -7.26 -8.36
N VAL A 62 4.86 -7.33 -9.70
CA VAL A 62 3.94 -8.08 -10.55
C VAL A 62 3.84 -9.57 -10.19
N PRO A 63 4.91 -10.27 -9.78
CA PRO A 63 4.80 -11.68 -9.38
C PRO A 63 3.84 -11.91 -8.21
N HIS A 64 3.68 -10.93 -7.32
CA HIS A 64 2.85 -11.02 -6.11
C HIS A 64 1.38 -10.68 -6.33
N LEU A 65 1.02 -10.15 -7.51
CA LEU A 65 -0.38 -9.86 -7.84
C LEU A 65 -1.19 -11.16 -8.05
N PRO A 66 -2.52 -11.15 -7.87
CA PRO A 66 -3.38 -12.32 -8.05
C PRO A 66 -3.14 -13.03 -9.38
N LYS A 67 -2.92 -14.35 -9.33
CA LYS A 67 -2.73 -15.21 -10.50
C LYS A 67 -3.93 -16.15 -10.64
N GLY A 68 -4.32 -16.45 -11.88
CA GLY A 68 -5.37 -17.43 -12.12
C GLY A 68 -4.82 -18.83 -11.88
N HIS A 69 -5.56 -19.66 -11.15
CA HIS A 69 -5.26 -21.09 -11.00
C HIS A 69 -6.33 -21.91 -11.75
N GLY A 70 -5.92 -22.74 -12.72
CA GLY A 70 -6.82 -23.55 -13.56
C GLY A 70 -6.13 -24.17 -14.78
N ASP A 71 -6.75 -25.20 -15.40
CA ASP A 71 -6.22 -26.05 -16.48
C ASP A 71 -5.45 -25.26 -17.56
N GLN A 72 -4.18 -25.61 -17.75
CA GLN A 72 -3.26 -25.03 -18.74
C GLN A 72 -3.73 -25.20 -20.19
N ARG A 73 -4.83 -25.94 -20.44
CA ARG A 73 -5.54 -26.00 -21.72
C ARG A 73 -6.28 -24.70 -22.07
N ILE A 74 -6.62 -23.88 -21.09
CA ILE A 74 -6.90 -22.46 -21.35
C ILE A 74 -5.54 -21.79 -21.36
N HIS A 75 -4.97 -21.65 -22.56
CA HIS A 75 -3.76 -20.90 -22.82
C HIS A 75 -3.95 -19.48 -22.31
N MET A 76 -3.70 -19.22 -21.01
CA MET A 76 -3.47 -17.88 -20.51
C MET A 76 -2.24 -17.42 -21.28
N PRO A 77 -2.37 -16.51 -22.26
CA PRO A 77 -1.16 -16.01 -22.88
C PRO A 77 -0.35 -15.37 -21.75
N LYS A 78 0.99 -15.32 -21.88
CA LYS A 78 1.91 -14.57 -20.99
C LYS A 78 1.57 -13.06 -20.85
N ARG A 79 0.36 -12.65 -21.28
CA ARG A 79 -0.15 -11.32 -21.59
C ARG A 79 -1.18 -10.82 -20.57
N TRP A 80 -1.30 -11.37 -19.36
CA TRP A 80 -2.08 -10.74 -18.29
C TRP A 80 -1.20 -10.59 -17.03
N LEU A 81 -1.07 -9.36 -16.52
CA LEU A 81 -0.23 -9.05 -15.34
C LEU A 81 -0.78 -9.71 -14.06
N PHE A 82 -2.11 -9.80 -13.99
CA PHE A 82 -2.89 -10.31 -12.86
C PHE A 82 -4.22 -10.90 -13.36
N HIS A 83 -4.91 -11.65 -12.50
CA HIS A 83 -6.19 -12.29 -12.78
C HIS A 83 -7.35 -11.30 -12.63
N TYR A 84 -7.88 -10.80 -13.74
CA TYR A 84 -8.92 -9.76 -13.74
C TYR A 84 -10.25 -10.14 -13.08
N ALA A 85 -10.54 -11.43 -12.95
CA ALA A 85 -11.76 -11.92 -12.30
C ALA A 85 -11.54 -12.28 -10.82
N ASP A 86 -10.33 -12.07 -10.29
CA ASP A 86 -10.08 -12.21 -8.86
C ASP A 86 -10.84 -11.13 -8.08
N GLU A 87 -11.49 -11.49 -6.99
CA GLU A 87 -12.30 -10.58 -6.18
C GLU A 87 -11.51 -9.40 -5.58
N ARG A 88 -10.19 -9.55 -5.44
CA ARG A 88 -9.28 -8.51 -4.96
C ARG A 88 -8.96 -7.48 -6.04
N VAL A 89 -9.24 -7.78 -7.31
CA VAL A 89 -8.99 -6.89 -8.45
C VAL A 89 -10.22 -6.03 -8.70
N LYS A 90 -10.11 -4.73 -8.38
CA LYS A 90 -11.25 -3.81 -8.31
C LYS A 90 -10.97 -2.51 -9.06
N PRO A 91 -11.99 -1.84 -9.64
CA PRO A 91 -11.84 -0.49 -10.15
C PRO A 91 -11.37 0.47 -9.06
N GLN A 92 -10.58 1.49 -9.40
CA GLN A 92 -10.02 2.42 -8.41
C GLN A 92 -11.11 3.13 -7.59
N THR A 93 -12.26 3.43 -8.21
CA THR A 93 -13.42 4.05 -7.54
C THR A 93 -14.02 3.15 -6.45
N GLN A 94 -14.03 1.83 -6.68
CA GLN A 94 -14.46 0.86 -5.67
C GLN A 94 -13.44 0.78 -4.53
N ILE A 95 -12.13 0.76 -4.87
CA ILE A 95 -11.05 0.78 -3.87
C ILE A 95 -11.16 2.01 -2.98
N ALA A 96 -11.35 3.20 -3.57
CA ALA A 96 -11.49 4.45 -2.82
C ALA A 96 -12.65 4.42 -1.81
N ARG A 97 -13.80 3.88 -2.20
CA ARG A 97 -14.97 3.73 -1.31
C ARG A 97 -14.69 2.74 -0.17
N GLU A 98 -14.11 1.58 -0.49
CA GLU A 98 -13.85 0.53 0.48
C GLU A 98 -12.75 0.92 1.47
N VAL A 99 -11.71 1.63 1.02
CA VAL A 99 -10.64 2.18 1.88
C VAL A 99 -11.20 3.25 2.82
N ALA A 100 -12.05 4.16 2.33
CA ALA A 100 -12.71 5.15 3.19
C ALA A 100 -13.54 4.47 4.28
N ALA A 101 -14.39 3.50 3.89
CA ALA A 101 -15.20 2.74 4.83
C ALA A 101 -14.36 1.98 5.86
N PHE A 102 -13.23 1.39 5.43
CA PHE A 102 -12.31 0.68 6.31
C PHE A 102 -11.74 1.61 7.39
N ILE A 103 -11.24 2.79 7.00
CA ILE A 103 -10.67 3.78 7.93
C ILE A 103 -11.76 4.32 8.87
N GLN A 104 -12.93 4.66 8.32
CA GLN A 104 -14.05 5.25 9.07
C GLN A 104 -14.77 4.28 10.02
N THR A 105 -14.48 2.98 9.94
CA THR A 105 -14.98 2.00 10.93
C THR A 105 -14.31 2.20 12.30
N THR A 106 -13.17 2.88 12.33
CA THR A 106 -12.39 3.16 13.54
C THR A 106 -12.66 4.58 14.01
N ASP A 107 -13.02 4.74 15.28
CA ASP A 107 -13.01 6.05 15.93
C ASP A 107 -11.56 6.51 16.18
N ASP A 108 -11.23 7.73 15.75
CA ASP A 108 -9.90 8.34 15.90
C ASP A 108 -8.73 7.45 15.38
N PRO A 109 -8.71 7.13 14.07
CA PRO A 109 -7.71 6.25 13.47
C PRO A 109 -6.34 6.95 13.40
N ALA A 110 -5.27 6.20 13.69
CA ALA A 110 -3.90 6.65 13.46
C ALA A 110 -3.32 5.90 12.26
N LEU A 111 -3.01 6.60 11.17
CA LEU A 111 -2.35 5.98 10.01
C LEU A 111 -0.86 5.80 10.26
N TRP A 112 -0.31 4.66 9.87
CA TRP A 112 1.11 4.32 9.96
C TRP A 112 1.62 3.68 8.67
N ALA A 113 2.81 4.10 8.24
CA ALA A 113 3.51 3.48 7.11
C ALA A 113 5.03 3.60 7.31
N ASN A 114 5.79 2.81 6.55
CA ASN A 114 7.24 2.86 6.52
C ASN A 114 7.70 3.66 5.30
N TYR A 115 8.44 4.76 5.49
CA TYR A 115 8.76 5.71 4.42
C TYR A 115 7.52 6.26 3.67
N GLY A 116 6.43 6.48 4.40
CA GLY A 116 5.08 6.59 3.84
C GLY A 116 4.73 7.89 3.10
N ALA A 117 5.71 8.68 2.65
CA ALA A 117 5.43 9.98 2.03
C ALA A 117 4.69 9.85 0.69
N TYR A 118 5.16 8.97 -0.19
CA TYR A 118 4.50 8.72 -1.48
C TYR A 118 3.21 7.92 -1.32
N ASP A 119 3.21 6.97 -0.39
CA ASP A 119 2.03 6.21 0.03
C ASP A 119 0.90 7.13 0.47
N HIS A 120 1.20 8.10 1.34
CA HIS A 120 0.20 9.05 1.83
C HIS A 120 -0.37 9.91 0.69
N VAL A 121 0.49 10.41 -0.21
CA VAL A 121 0.02 11.16 -1.40
C VAL A 121 -0.89 10.29 -2.26
N ARG A 122 -0.49 9.05 -2.54
CA ARG A 122 -1.23 8.12 -3.41
C ARG A 122 -2.53 7.63 -2.77
N LEU A 123 -2.54 7.46 -1.44
CA LEU A 123 -3.74 7.20 -0.63
C LEU A 123 -4.73 8.36 -0.76
N CYS A 124 -4.30 9.59 -0.49
CA CYS A 124 -5.14 10.79 -0.61
C CYS A 124 -5.71 10.97 -2.02
N TRP A 125 -4.89 10.70 -3.04
CA TRP A 125 -5.30 10.75 -4.45
C TRP A 125 -6.30 9.67 -4.86
N LEU A 126 -6.70 8.74 -3.98
CA LEU A 126 -7.87 7.90 -4.21
C LEU A 126 -9.15 8.74 -4.32
N TRP A 127 -9.21 9.88 -3.62
CA TRP A 127 -10.39 10.75 -3.55
C TRP A 127 -10.22 12.07 -4.31
N GLY A 128 -8.98 12.47 -4.62
CA GLY A 128 -8.71 13.67 -5.40
C GLY A 128 -7.64 14.53 -4.75
N LEU A 129 -7.95 15.80 -4.55
CA LEU A 129 -7.08 16.75 -3.84
C LEU A 129 -7.25 16.58 -2.31
N MET A 130 -6.37 17.21 -1.53
CA MET A 130 -6.49 17.13 -0.06
C MET A 130 -7.85 17.60 0.49
N PRO A 131 -8.52 18.64 -0.05
CA PRO A 131 -9.87 19.01 0.40
C PRO A 131 -10.94 17.94 0.16
N ASP A 132 -10.68 16.97 -0.72
CA ASP A 132 -11.63 15.91 -1.09
C ASP A 132 -11.51 14.68 -0.18
N LEU A 133 -10.64 14.71 0.84
CA LEU A 133 -10.51 13.61 1.79
C LEU A 133 -11.85 13.34 2.48
N PRO A 134 -12.29 12.07 2.58
CA PRO A 134 -13.48 11.73 3.34
C PRO A 134 -13.34 12.14 4.81
N PRO A 135 -14.42 12.63 5.46
CA PRO A 135 -14.40 12.95 6.88
C PRO A 135 -13.91 11.76 7.73
N GLY A 136 -13.05 12.03 8.71
CA GLY A 136 -12.47 11.00 9.59
C GLY A 136 -11.23 10.30 9.01
N VAL A 137 -10.88 10.48 7.74
CA VAL A 137 -9.57 10.05 7.22
C VAL A 137 -8.50 11.03 7.70
N PRO A 138 -7.44 10.57 8.39
CA PRO A 138 -6.38 11.46 8.89
C PRO A 138 -5.63 12.18 7.76
N MET A 139 -5.35 13.47 7.96
CA MET A 139 -4.58 14.30 7.01
C MET A 139 -3.06 14.09 7.09
N PHE A 140 -2.60 13.14 7.89
CA PHE A 140 -1.18 12.79 7.98
C PHE A 140 -1.02 11.29 8.25
N THR A 141 0.21 10.82 8.10
CA THR A 141 0.62 9.45 8.41
C THR A 141 1.82 9.52 9.34
N ASN A 142 1.79 8.73 10.41
CA ASN A 142 2.94 8.50 11.26
C ASN A 142 3.94 7.62 10.52
N ASP A 143 5.22 7.97 10.61
CA ASP A 143 6.28 7.28 9.87
C ASP A 143 7.11 6.40 10.82
N ILE A 144 7.24 5.12 10.46
CA ILE A 144 7.97 4.13 11.26
C ILE A 144 9.46 4.49 11.42
N GLN A 145 10.09 5.04 10.39
CA GLN A 145 11.51 5.41 10.45
C GLN A 145 11.73 6.66 11.30
N GLN A 146 10.79 7.61 11.24
CA GLN A 146 10.79 8.75 12.15
C GLN A 146 10.70 8.27 13.61
N GLU A 147 9.82 7.31 13.89
CA GLU A 147 9.64 6.78 15.23
C GLU A 147 10.85 5.99 15.73
N ALA A 148 11.41 5.10 14.89
CA ALA A 148 12.66 4.41 15.18
C ALA A 148 13.79 5.40 15.52
N ARG A 149 13.93 6.46 14.72
CA ARG A 149 14.94 7.51 14.96
C ARG A 149 14.70 8.27 16.26
N ARG A 150 13.44 8.56 16.62
CA ARG A 150 13.10 9.20 17.90
C ARG A 150 13.55 8.33 19.08
N LEU A 151 13.42 7.02 18.97
CA LEU A 151 13.87 6.04 19.96
C LEU A 151 15.37 5.72 19.89
N GLY A 152 16.13 6.35 18.99
CA GLY A 152 17.58 6.14 18.86
C GLY A 152 17.97 4.83 18.17
N LEU A 153 17.04 4.19 17.45
CA LEU A 153 17.23 2.92 16.76
C LEU A 153 17.59 3.14 15.29
N ARG A 154 18.44 2.27 14.76
CA ARG A 154 18.81 2.20 13.34
C ARG A 154 17.95 1.16 12.62
N TRP A 155 17.91 1.26 11.30
CA TRP A 155 17.08 0.38 10.45
C TRP A 155 17.43 -1.11 10.58
N ASP A 156 18.70 -1.44 10.86
CA ASP A 156 19.20 -2.81 11.03
C ASP A 156 18.90 -3.40 12.41
N GLU A 157 18.38 -2.58 13.33
CA GLU A 157 17.94 -3.00 14.67
C GLU A 157 16.42 -3.26 14.72
N LEU A 158 15.68 -2.90 13.66
CA LEU A 158 14.25 -3.16 13.55
C LEU A 158 14.00 -4.64 13.21
N PRO A 159 12.82 -5.19 13.58
CA PRO A 159 12.38 -6.49 13.07
C PRO A 159 12.50 -6.52 11.54
N GLN A 160 13.12 -7.56 11.00
CA GLN A 160 13.34 -7.71 9.55
C GLN A 160 12.21 -8.53 8.92
N GLN A 161 11.86 -8.20 7.68
CA GLN A 161 10.91 -8.96 6.91
C GLN A 161 11.61 -10.16 6.25
N GLU A 162 11.25 -11.39 6.64
CA GLU A 162 11.91 -12.59 6.10
C GLU A 162 11.51 -12.88 4.65
N SER A 163 10.28 -12.51 4.25
CA SER A 163 9.77 -12.77 2.90
C SER A 163 8.55 -11.90 2.56
N GLY A 164 8.23 -11.87 1.26
CA GLY A 164 7.02 -11.23 0.76
C GLY A 164 7.14 -9.72 0.57
N GLU A 165 8.35 -9.17 0.57
CA GLU A 165 8.59 -7.78 0.15
C GLU A 165 7.95 -7.51 -1.21
N HIS A 166 7.48 -6.28 -1.42
CA HIS A 166 6.82 -5.83 -2.65
C HIS A 166 5.44 -6.46 -2.86
N ASN A 167 4.82 -6.85 -1.76
CA ASN A 167 3.42 -7.22 -1.65
C ASN A 167 2.81 -6.34 -0.57
N ALA A 168 2.00 -5.36 -0.99
CA ALA A 168 1.39 -4.40 -0.08
C ALA A 168 0.76 -5.01 1.18
N LEU A 169 0.15 -6.21 1.11
CA LEU A 169 -0.43 -6.85 2.30
C LEU A 169 0.64 -7.43 3.24
N ALA A 170 1.69 -8.05 2.70
CA ALA A 170 2.81 -8.50 3.51
C ALA A 170 3.53 -7.30 4.15
N ASP A 171 3.75 -6.24 3.38
CA ASP A 171 4.45 -5.04 3.81
C ASP A 171 3.63 -4.27 4.86
N ALA A 172 2.32 -4.11 4.70
CA ALA A 172 1.45 -3.53 5.74
C ALA A 172 1.43 -4.34 7.05
N ARG A 173 1.47 -5.68 6.97
CA ARG A 173 1.60 -6.55 8.17
C ARG A 173 2.97 -6.42 8.83
N HIS A 174 4.02 -6.27 8.02
CA HIS A 174 5.36 -6.03 8.53
C HIS A 174 5.44 -4.66 9.22
N ASN A 175 4.87 -3.61 8.61
CA ASN A 175 4.74 -2.27 9.21
C ASN A 175 4.05 -2.35 10.58
N GLN A 176 2.93 -3.07 10.69
CA GLN A 176 2.27 -3.31 11.99
C GLN A 176 3.19 -4.01 13.01
N THR A 177 3.93 -5.02 12.57
CA THR A 177 4.88 -5.75 13.42
C THR A 177 5.95 -4.82 13.98
N VAL A 178 6.59 -4.03 13.10
CA VAL A 178 7.64 -3.09 13.49
C VAL A 178 7.09 -2.00 14.41
N ARG A 179 5.94 -1.39 14.08
CA ARG A 179 5.32 -0.36 14.90
C ARG A 179 4.99 -0.87 16.31
N ARG A 180 4.39 -2.05 16.43
CA ARG A 180 4.08 -2.64 17.75
C ARG A 180 5.36 -2.90 18.55
N TRP A 181 6.39 -3.41 17.90
CA TRP A 181 7.69 -3.60 18.53
C TRP A 181 8.32 -2.27 18.99
N LEU A 182 8.21 -1.19 18.21
CA LEU A 182 8.67 0.14 18.62
C LEU A 182 7.92 0.66 19.85
N ALA A 183 6.60 0.48 19.90
CA ALA A 183 5.80 0.83 21.08
C ALA A 183 6.23 0.05 22.34
N GLU A 184 6.63 -1.22 22.19
CA GLU A 184 7.22 -1.98 23.29
C GLU A 184 8.59 -1.45 23.72
N GLN A 185 9.42 -0.98 22.78
CA GLN A 185 10.71 -0.36 23.13
C GLN A 185 10.50 0.95 23.90
N GLU A 186 9.58 1.81 23.45
CA GLU A 186 9.24 3.04 24.15
C GLU A 186 8.82 2.77 25.59
N ALA A 187 7.91 1.80 25.79
CA ALA A 187 7.40 1.44 27.11
C ALA A 187 8.47 0.89 28.07
N ARG A 188 9.59 0.35 27.55
CA ARG A 188 10.73 -0.11 28.38
C ARG A 188 11.68 1.02 28.77
N THR A 189 11.66 2.12 28.02
CA THR A 189 12.55 3.27 28.21
C THR A 189 11.89 4.45 28.93
N SER A 190 10.56 4.36 29.12
CA SER A 190 9.75 5.31 29.91
C SER A 190 9.70 4.91 31.38
#